data_AF-A0A1G0ZYH7-F1
#
_entry.id   AF-A0A1G0ZYH7-F1
#
_cell.length_a   1.000
_cell.length_b   1.000
_cell.length_c   1.000
_cell.angle_alpha   90.00
_cell.angle_beta   90.00
_cell.angle_gamma   90.00
#
_symmetry.space_group_name_H-M   'P 1'
#
loop_
_entity.id
_entity.type
_entity.pdbx_description
1 polymer ?
#
loop_
_entity_poly.entity_id
_entity_poly.type
_entity_poly.pdbx_seq_one_letter_code
_entity_poly.pdbx_strand_id
1 'polypeptide(L)'
;MSIIQQIKEHWLTWLVSLIITTIGITWAVATKIMVEPRNFEIDRLKATIATAQKESDLKQKDSTDNFAMPPTWLREDEGATFLAGQGSVTIRHADSMNIFLRVNLPDGSEQDWNDIQPGGRRSFTYRDRTYFLYVLGADTNRAQIAVGTKKN
;
A
#
# COMPACT_ATOMS: atom_id res chain seq x y z
N MET A 1 25.80 -77.65 -3.64
CA MET A 1 24.68 -76.73 -3.37
C MET A 1 23.47 -77.24 -4.14
N SER A 2 22.33 -77.47 -3.50
CA SER A 2 21.19 -78.13 -4.16
C SER A 2 20.46 -77.15 -5.10
N ILE A 3 19.92 -77.65 -6.21
CA ILE A 3 19.21 -76.88 -7.23
C ILE A 3 18.02 -76.09 -6.62
N ILE A 4 17.38 -76.67 -5.60
CA ILE A 4 16.25 -76.05 -4.88
C ILE A 4 16.69 -74.77 -4.15
N GLN A 5 17.94 -74.75 -3.66
CA GLN A 5 18.47 -73.60 -2.93
C GLN A 5 18.80 -72.42 -3.86
N GLN A 6 19.33 -72.70 -5.06
CA GLN A 6 19.55 -71.67 -6.08
C GLN A 6 18.25 -71.07 -6.61
N ILE A 7 17.21 -71.89 -6.79
CA ILE A 7 15.88 -71.39 -7.19
C ILE A 7 15.30 -70.47 -6.11
N LYS A 8 15.43 -70.82 -4.84
CA LYS A 8 14.95 -69.99 -3.72
C LYS A 8 15.68 -68.65 -3.64
N GLU A 9 17.00 -68.64 -3.79
CA GLU A 9 17.81 -67.41 -3.77
C GLU A 9 17.52 -66.51 -4.97
N HIS A 10 17.30 -67.10 -6.15
CA HIS A 10 16.92 -66.33 -7.34
C HIS A 10 15.54 -65.67 -7.18
N TRP A 11 14.55 -66.41 -6.70
CA TRP A 11 13.21 -65.86 -6.45
C TRP A 11 13.20 -64.78 -5.37
N LEU A 12 13.98 -64.96 -4.30
CA LEU A 12 14.08 -63.96 -3.24
C LEU A 12 14.69 -62.64 -3.75
N THR A 13 15.72 -62.74 -4.59
CA THR A 13 16.41 -61.56 -5.15
C THR A 13 15.48 -60.75 -6.07
N TRP A 14 14.69 -61.44 -6.90
CA TRP A 14 13.68 -60.81 -7.75
C TRP A 14 12.61 -60.10 -6.93
N LEU A 15 12.14 -60.72 -5.85
CA LEU A 15 11.11 -60.16 -4.98
C LEU A 15 11.61 -58.89 -4.27
N VAL A 16 12.85 -58.91 -3.78
CA VAL A 16 13.48 -57.73 -3.16
C VAL A 16 13.67 -56.60 -4.18
N SER A 17 14.09 -56.91 -5.41
CA SER A 17 14.26 -55.91 -6.47
C SER A 17 12.92 -55.25 -6.86
N LEU A 18 11.83 -56.04 -6.92
CA LEU A 18 10.48 -55.55 -7.17
C LEU A 18 9.99 -54.58 -6.08
N ILE A 19 10.27 -54.90 -4.81
CA ILE A 19 9.90 -54.06 -3.67
C ILE A 19 10.66 -52.73 -3.69
N ILE A 20 11.98 -52.75 -3.94
CA ILE A 20 12.78 -51.51 -4.01
C ILE A 20 12.29 -50.61 -5.16
N THR A 21 11.96 -51.21 -6.30
CA THR A 21 11.48 -50.47 -7.47
C THR A 21 10.12 -49.81 -7.21
N THR A 22 9.19 -50.53 -6.58
CA THR A 22 7.86 -49.98 -6.24
C THR A 22 7.92 -48.88 -5.19
N ILE A 23 8.80 -48.99 -4.18
CA ILE A 23 9.00 -47.94 -3.17
C ILE A 23 9.58 -46.66 -3.83
N GLY A 24 10.57 -46.79 -4.72
CA GLY A 24 11.17 -45.64 -5.41
C GLY A 24 10.18 -44.88 -6.29
N ILE A 25 9.35 -45.60 -7.06
CA ILE A 25 8.31 -44.98 -7.89
C ILE A 25 7.25 -44.30 -7.01
N THR A 26 6.85 -44.94 -5.90
CA THR A 26 5.86 -44.38 -4.97
C THR A 26 6.37 -43.08 -4.35
N TRP A 27 7.65 -43.01 -3.95
CA TRP A 27 8.23 -41.81 -3.37
C TRP A 27 8.37 -40.67 -4.40
N ALA A 28 8.75 -40.97 -5.65
CA ALA A 28 8.84 -40.00 -6.73
C ALA A 28 7.47 -39.41 -7.14
N VAL A 29 6.42 -40.23 -7.12
CA VAL A 29 5.04 -39.77 -7.37
C VAL A 29 4.52 -38.95 -6.20
N ALA A 30 4.81 -39.37 -4.96
CA ALA A 30 4.39 -38.65 -3.76
C ALA A 30 5.00 -37.24 -3.70
N THR A 31 6.27 -37.05 -4.07
CA THR A 31 6.88 -35.72 -4.08
C THR A 31 6.27 -34.81 -5.14
N LYS A 32 5.98 -35.31 -6.34
CA LYS A 32 5.31 -34.53 -7.39
C LYS A 32 3.87 -34.15 -7.03
N ILE A 33 3.10 -35.04 -6.41
CA ILE A 33 1.69 -34.77 -6.08
C ILE A 33 1.56 -33.94 -4.80
N MET A 34 2.41 -34.17 -3.79
CA MET A 34 2.23 -33.55 -2.47
C MET A 34 3.05 -32.28 -2.24
N VAL A 35 4.22 -32.13 -2.89
CA VAL A 35 5.16 -31.04 -2.60
C VAL A 35 5.10 -29.95 -3.66
N GLU A 36 4.97 -30.33 -4.93
CA GLU A 36 4.93 -29.40 -6.06
C GLU A 36 3.75 -28.40 -5.99
N PRO A 37 2.48 -28.78 -5.70
CA PRO A 37 1.38 -27.82 -5.63
C PRO A 37 1.48 -26.87 -4.43
N ARG A 38 2.04 -27.31 -3.29
CA ARG A 38 2.20 -26.46 -2.10
C ARG A 38 3.23 -25.35 -2.30
N ASN A 39 4.28 -25.59 -3.09
CA ASN A 39 5.31 -24.58 -3.34
C ASN A 39 4.78 -23.44 -4.21
N PHE A 40 3.91 -23.73 -5.19
CA PHE A 40 3.25 -22.69 -6.00
C PHE A 40 2.31 -21.81 -5.17
N GLU A 41 1.58 -22.39 -4.21
CA GLU A 41 0.72 -21.62 -3.31
C GLU A 41 1.55 -20.75 -2.34
N ILE A 42 2.65 -21.27 -1.81
CA ILE A 42 3.55 -20.51 -0.93
C ILE A 42 4.19 -19.34 -1.67
N ASP A 43 4.66 -19.53 -2.90
CA ASP A 43 5.29 -18.45 -3.68
C ASP A 43 4.26 -17.40 -4.11
N ARG A 44 3.04 -17.82 -4.46
CA ARG A 44 1.93 -16.90 -4.73
C ARG A 44 1.51 -16.12 -3.48
N LEU A 45 1.44 -16.78 -2.31
CA LEU A 45 1.13 -16.13 -1.03
C LEU A 45 2.22 -15.15 -0.62
N LYS A 46 3.51 -15.51 -0.80
CA LYS A 46 4.63 -14.58 -0.56
C LYS A 46 4.60 -13.37 -1.48
N ALA A 47 4.30 -13.55 -2.77
CA ALA A 47 4.14 -12.44 -3.70
C ALA A 47 2.95 -11.55 -3.34
N THR A 48 1.84 -12.14 -2.89
CA THR A 48 0.64 -11.41 -2.43
C THR A 48 0.91 -10.65 -1.13
N ILE A 49 1.64 -11.24 -0.18
CA ILE A 49 2.06 -10.56 1.05
C ILE A 49 3.03 -9.42 0.73
N ALA A 50 4.04 -9.64 -0.12
CA ALA A 50 5.00 -8.60 -0.49
C ALA A 50 4.35 -7.42 -1.22
N THR A 51 3.34 -7.67 -2.06
CA THR A 51 2.57 -6.62 -2.73
C THR A 51 1.64 -5.89 -1.79
N ALA A 52 0.90 -6.61 -0.93
CA ALA A 52 0.05 -6.01 0.09
C ALA A 52 0.86 -5.21 1.13
N GLN A 53 2.06 -5.67 1.47
CA GLN A 53 2.98 -5.00 2.39
C GLN A 53 3.60 -3.76 1.74
N LYS A 54 3.94 -3.82 0.45
CA LYS A 54 4.34 -2.64 -0.32
C LYS A 54 3.21 -1.61 -0.45
N GLU A 55 1.97 -2.06 -0.68
CA GLU A 55 0.78 -1.19 -0.70
C GLU A 55 0.46 -0.62 0.68
N SER A 56 0.62 -1.39 1.76
CA SER A 56 0.47 -0.89 3.12
C SER A 56 1.58 0.07 3.47
N ASP A 57 2.83 -0.18 3.08
CA ASP A 57 3.96 0.73 3.30
C ASP A 57 3.81 2.01 2.50
N LEU A 58 3.24 1.95 1.29
CA LEU A 58 2.87 3.13 0.50
C LEU A 58 1.72 3.91 1.16
N LYS A 59 0.67 3.24 1.61
CA LYS A 59 -0.45 3.87 2.33
C LYS A 59 -0.04 4.37 3.71
N GLN A 60 0.91 3.72 4.38
CA GLN A 60 1.43 4.08 5.70
C GLN A 60 2.42 5.24 5.59
N LYS A 61 3.23 5.28 4.52
CA LYS A 61 4.04 6.45 4.19
C LYS A 61 3.19 7.67 3.84
N ASP A 62 2.03 7.49 3.21
CA ASP A 62 1.06 8.59 2.99
C ASP A 62 0.25 8.97 4.23
N SER A 63 -0.05 8.04 5.15
CA SER A 63 -0.89 8.30 6.34
C SER A 63 -0.11 8.68 7.61
N THR A 64 1.22 8.60 7.60
CA THR A 64 2.08 9.01 8.73
C THR A 64 2.75 10.38 8.52
N ASP A 65 2.38 11.12 7.48
CA ASP A 65 2.80 12.52 7.31
C ASP A 65 1.75 13.44 7.94
N ASN A 66 1.91 13.67 9.26
CA ASN A 66 1.25 14.69 10.09
C ASN A 66 0.27 15.62 9.33
N PHE A 67 -0.97 15.19 9.11
CA PHE A 67 -1.98 16.10 8.57
C PHE A 67 -2.48 17.00 9.69
N ALA A 68 -2.25 18.31 9.56
CA ALA A 68 -2.84 19.34 10.41
C ALA A 68 -4.34 19.52 10.10
N MET A 69 -4.79 19.09 8.92
CA MET A 69 -6.19 18.98 8.52
C MET A 69 -6.34 17.80 7.55
N PRO A 70 -7.23 16.83 7.83
CA PRO A 70 -7.48 15.72 6.92
C PRO A 70 -8.13 16.21 5.62
N PRO A 71 -8.11 15.39 4.55
CA PRO A 71 -8.86 15.65 3.32
C PRO A 71 -10.33 15.98 3.60
N THR A 72 -10.71 17.23 3.37
CA THR A 72 -12.04 17.77 3.69
C THR A 72 -12.60 18.46 2.45
N TRP A 73 -13.84 18.14 2.10
CA TRP A 73 -14.57 18.84 1.05
C TRP A 73 -15.10 20.17 1.61
N LEU A 74 -14.71 21.27 0.98
CA LEU A 74 -15.18 22.61 1.32
C LEU A 74 -15.92 23.21 0.12
N ARG A 75 -16.97 23.97 0.40
CA ARG A 75 -17.62 24.85 -0.58
C ARG A 75 -16.92 26.19 -0.71
N GLU A 76 -17.21 26.88 -1.79
CA GLU A 76 -16.90 28.31 -1.92
C GLU A 76 -17.44 29.10 -0.73
N ASP A 77 -16.62 30.04 -0.24
CA ASP A 77 -16.75 30.79 1.01
C ASP A 77 -16.79 29.95 2.30
N GLU A 78 -16.67 28.61 2.21
CA GLU A 78 -16.52 27.73 3.36
C GLU A 78 -15.04 27.62 3.75
N GLY A 79 -14.81 27.59 5.06
CA GLY A 79 -13.48 27.44 5.64
C GLY A 79 -13.39 26.27 6.60
N ALA A 80 -12.23 25.63 6.62
CA ALA A 80 -11.86 24.65 7.63
C ALA A 80 -10.65 25.11 8.42
N THR A 81 -10.67 24.77 9.70
CA THR A 81 -9.56 25.08 10.60
C THR A 81 -8.49 24.00 10.55
N PHE A 82 -7.24 24.41 10.65
CA PHE A 82 -6.08 23.56 10.90
C PHE A 82 -5.33 24.08 12.12
N LEU A 83 -4.20 23.47 12.49
CA LEU A 83 -3.41 23.92 13.65
C LEU A 83 -4.20 23.92 14.98
N ALA A 84 -4.99 22.87 15.22
CA ALA A 84 -5.84 22.77 16.42
C ALA A 84 -6.77 23.99 16.61
N GLY A 85 -7.26 24.57 15.50
CA GLY A 85 -8.20 25.68 15.50
C GLY A 85 -7.57 27.07 15.36
N GLN A 86 -6.24 27.18 15.27
CA GLN A 86 -5.56 28.48 15.23
C GLN A 86 -5.36 29.05 13.82
N GLY A 87 -5.41 28.22 12.78
CA GLY A 87 -5.35 28.67 11.39
C GLY A 87 -6.57 28.18 10.62
N SER A 88 -6.89 28.83 9.50
CA SER A 88 -7.99 28.40 8.64
C SER A 88 -7.63 28.48 7.16
N VAL A 89 -8.15 27.54 6.37
CA VAL A 89 -8.18 27.65 4.91
C VAL A 89 -9.61 27.90 4.50
N THR A 90 -9.83 28.85 3.60
CA THR A 90 -11.14 29.17 3.03
C THR A 90 -11.06 29.11 1.51
N ILE A 91 -12.05 28.51 0.87
CA ILE A 91 -12.17 28.56 -0.59
C ILE A 91 -12.77 29.90 -0.97
N ARG A 92 -12.00 30.72 -1.69
CA ARG A 92 -12.49 31.99 -2.25
C ARG A 92 -13.28 31.81 -3.53
N HIS A 93 -12.88 30.82 -4.34
CA HIS A 93 -13.52 30.42 -5.58
C HIS A 93 -13.07 28.99 -5.94
N ALA A 94 -13.95 28.17 -6.52
CA ALA A 94 -13.59 26.83 -6.98
C ALA A 94 -14.33 26.47 -8.27
N ASP A 95 -13.55 26.19 -9.32
CA ASP A 95 -14.03 25.56 -10.54
C ASP A 95 -13.21 24.28 -10.84
N SER A 96 -13.56 23.57 -11.92
CA SER A 96 -12.93 22.30 -12.28
C SER A 96 -11.45 22.40 -12.71
N MET A 97 -10.96 23.62 -12.95
CA MET A 97 -9.61 23.90 -13.45
C MET A 97 -8.78 24.71 -12.46
N ASN A 98 -9.38 25.67 -11.76
CA ASN A 98 -8.71 26.62 -10.91
C ASN A 98 -9.45 26.80 -9.58
N ILE A 99 -8.67 26.88 -8.50
CA ILE A 99 -9.17 27.02 -7.14
C ILE A 99 -8.40 28.14 -6.48
N PHE A 100 -9.16 29.08 -5.92
CA PHE A 100 -8.63 30.23 -5.22
C PHE A 100 -8.82 29.99 -3.74
N LEU A 101 -7.73 30.04 -2.99
CA LEU A 101 -7.70 29.71 -1.57
C LEU A 101 -7.11 30.87 -0.78
N ARG A 102 -7.69 31.10 0.38
CA ARG A 102 -7.11 31.96 1.42
C ARG A 102 -6.70 31.12 2.61
N VAL A 103 -5.48 31.33 3.09
CA VAL A 103 -4.98 30.73 4.33
C VAL A 103 -4.77 31.84 5.34
N ASN A 104 -5.44 31.73 6.49
CA ASN A 104 -5.27 32.61 7.64
C ASN A 104 -4.42 31.92 8.69
N LEU A 105 -3.37 32.59 9.14
CA LEU A 105 -2.42 32.08 10.13
C LEU A 105 -2.68 32.66 11.52
N PRO A 106 -2.20 31.99 12.59
CA PRO A 106 -2.46 32.43 13.97
C PRO A 106 -1.88 33.79 14.33
N ASP A 107 -0.92 34.30 13.57
CA ASP A 107 -0.33 35.63 13.73
C ASP A 107 -1.14 36.73 13.03
N GLY A 108 -2.28 36.38 12.42
CA GLY A 108 -3.13 37.29 11.67
C GLY A 108 -2.68 37.54 10.24
N SER A 109 -1.60 36.88 9.77
CA SER A 109 -1.20 36.96 8.37
C SER A 109 -2.13 36.14 7.48
N GLU A 110 -2.43 36.67 6.29
CA GLU A 110 -3.23 36.02 5.26
C GLU A 110 -2.36 35.71 4.04
N GLN A 111 -2.57 34.53 3.45
CA GLN A 111 -1.95 34.14 2.18
C GLN A 111 -3.02 33.74 1.19
N ASP A 112 -3.09 34.46 0.08
CA ASP A 112 -3.99 34.17 -1.03
C ASP A 112 -3.24 33.45 -2.16
N TRP A 113 -3.87 32.40 -2.67
CA TRP A 113 -3.41 31.68 -3.86
C TRP A 113 -4.56 31.60 -4.85
N ASN A 114 -4.38 32.21 -6.01
CA ASN A 114 -5.44 32.39 -7.01
C ASN A 114 -5.25 31.52 -8.26
N ASP A 115 -4.41 30.49 -8.18
CA ASP A 115 -4.11 29.62 -9.31
C ASP A 115 -3.58 28.27 -8.81
N ILE A 116 -4.47 27.49 -8.18
CA ILE A 116 -4.17 26.12 -7.79
C ILE A 116 -5.09 25.19 -8.56
N GLN A 117 -4.49 24.33 -9.37
CA GLN A 117 -5.21 23.30 -10.10
C GLN A 117 -5.54 22.11 -9.20
N PRO A 118 -6.61 21.34 -9.48
CA PRO A 118 -6.84 20.04 -8.88
C PRO A 118 -5.61 19.12 -9.01
N GLY A 119 -5.22 18.47 -7.92
CA GLY A 119 -3.95 17.71 -7.82
C GLY A 119 -2.73 18.58 -7.49
N GLY A 120 -2.91 19.90 -7.41
CA GLY A 120 -1.87 20.86 -7.09
C GLY A 120 -1.51 20.90 -5.60
N ARG A 121 -0.30 21.41 -5.33
CA ARG A 121 0.21 21.60 -3.97
C ARG A 121 0.86 22.96 -3.81
N ARG A 122 0.56 23.63 -2.70
CA ARG A 122 1.30 24.81 -2.23
C ARG A 122 1.94 24.52 -0.89
N SER A 123 3.01 25.23 -0.58
CA SER A 123 3.67 25.13 0.71
C SER A 123 3.92 26.50 1.28
N PHE A 124 3.81 26.61 2.60
CA PHE A 124 4.15 27.81 3.33
C PHE A 124 4.83 27.41 4.63
N THR A 125 5.68 28.30 5.15
CA THR A 125 6.37 28.07 6.41
C THR A 125 5.74 28.97 7.46
N TYR A 126 5.44 28.40 8.62
CA TYR A 126 5.01 29.16 9.78
C TYR A 126 5.77 28.65 11.01
N ARG A 127 6.51 29.57 11.66
CA ARG A 127 7.46 29.26 12.75
C ARG A 127 8.51 28.23 12.32
N ASP A 128 8.61 27.11 13.03
CA ASP A 128 9.55 26.01 12.83
C ASP A 128 9.00 24.87 11.97
N ARG A 129 7.85 25.08 11.30
CA ARG A 129 7.16 24.05 10.53
C ARG A 129 6.84 24.51 9.12
N THR A 130 6.98 23.58 8.18
CA THR A 130 6.49 23.73 6.82
C THR A 130 5.12 23.06 6.71
N TYR A 131 4.15 23.78 6.17
CA TYR A 131 2.81 23.29 5.89
C TYR A 131 2.66 23.06 4.39
N PHE A 132 1.98 21.98 4.03
CA PHE A 132 1.68 21.62 2.66
C PHE A 132 0.18 21.62 2.48
N LEU A 133 -0.32 22.53 1.65
CA LEU A 133 -1.71 22.55 1.27
C LEU A 133 -1.88 21.75 -0.01
N TYR A 134 -2.70 20.72 0.06
CA TYR A 134 -3.03 19.83 -1.04
C TYR A 134 -4.45 20.12 -1.52
N VAL A 135 -4.58 20.29 -2.83
CA VAL A 135 -5.87 20.24 -3.50
C VAL A 135 -5.94 18.87 -4.17
N LEU A 136 -6.82 18.00 -3.67
CA LEU A 136 -6.91 16.62 -4.16
C LEU A 136 -7.88 16.48 -5.35
N GLY A 137 -8.90 17.33 -5.39
CA GLY A 137 -9.91 17.36 -6.45
C GLY A 137 -10.80 18.60 -6.32
N ALA A 138 -11.52 18.93 -7.39
CA ALA A 138 -12.53 19.99 -7.37
C ALA A 138 -13.73 19.63 -8.25
N ASP A 139 -14.88 20.20 -7.89
CA ASP A 139 -16.09 20.24 -8.68
C ASP A 139 -16.65 21.68 -8.68
N THR A 140 -17.80 21.89 -9.31
CA THR A 140 -18.43 23.22 -9.37
C THR A 140 -18.71 23.74 -7.96
N ASN A 141 -17.96 24.78 -7.57
CA ASN A 141 -18.04 25.50 -6.29
C ASN A 141 -17.55 24.69 -5.07
N ARG A 142 -16.80 23.61 -5.25
CA ARG A 142 -16.17 22.87 -4.14
C ARG A 142 -14.79 22.34 -4.49
N ALA A 143 -13.96 22.19 -3.47
CA ALA A 143 -12.70 21.48 -3.59
C ALA A 143 -12.41 20.62 -2.36
N GLN A 144 -11.69 19.52 -2.59
CA GLN A 144 -11.18 18.67 -1.53
C GLN A 144 -9.78 19.17 -1.13
N ILE A 145 -9.68 19.70 0.09
CA ILE A 145 -8.48 20.32 0.62
C ILE A 145 -7.92 19.47 1.77
N ALA A 146 -6.60 19.29 1.80
CA ALA A 146 -5.90 18.72 2.95
C ALA A 146 -4.71 19.61 3.34
N VAL A 147 -4.35 19.64 4.62
CA VAL A 147 -3.17 20.38 5.10
C VAL A 147 -2.24 19.41 5.82
N GLY A 148 -1.10 19.12 5.21
CA GLY A 148 0.02 18.40 5.82
C GLY A 148 0.95 19.35 6.58
N THR A 149 1.72 18.83 7.52
CA THR A 149 2.80 19.56 8.18
C THR A 149 4.06 18.72 8.30
N LYS A 150 5.22 19.36 8.21
CA LYS A 150 6.52 18.76 8.44
C LYS A 150 7.32 19.70 9.34
N LYS A 151 7.90 19.14 10.40
CA LYS A 151 8.84 19.85 11.25
C LYS A 151 10.15 20.03 10.48
N ASN A 152 10.68 21.25 10.47
CA ASN A 152 11.99 21.53 9.85
C ASN A 152 13.14 20.96 10.68
#